data_AF-A0A4D6KK74-F1
#
_entry.id   AF-A0A4D6KK74-F1
#
_cell.length_a   1.000
_cell.length_b   1.000
_cell.length_c   1.000
_cell.angle_alpha   90.00
_cell.angle_beta   90.00
_cell.angle_gamma   90.00
#
_symmetry.space_group_name_H-M   'P 1'
#
loop_
_entity.id
_entity.type
_entity.pdbx_description
1 polymer ?
#
loop_
_entity_poly.entity_id
_entity_poly.type
_entity_poly.pdbx_seq_one_letter_code
_entity_poly.pdbx_strand_id
1 'polypeptide(L)'
;MKHPKPQTQTNPTPSPSSRSSSSSSSLSSHLAMVELKQRILTSLSKLSDRDTHQIAVEDLEKTIAALSPDAIPMILNCLYDAATDPKPAVKRDALRLLAAVCAAHADAAAAHLTKIIGHVVRRLKDADSAVRDACRDTVGALAAQYLKGDGGGGGVGTVVGLFVKPLFEAMGEQNKGVQAGAAVCMAKMVECAGGGGEAPVPAFQKLCPRICKLLNSPNFMAKAAILPVVSSLSQVRGLHCCGLGEVGSRVGELM
;
A
#
# COMPACT_ATOMS: atom_id res chain seq x y z
N MET A 1 18.72 18.13 90.98
CA MET A 1 18.33 18.39 89.58
C MET A 1 19.15 17.49 88.66
N LYS A 2 18.46 16.82 87.72
CA LYS A 2 18.92 16.11 86.51
C LYS A 2 19.83 14.87 86.63
N HIS A 3 19.17 13.72 86.52
CA HIS A 3 19.69 12.46 85.97
C HIS A 3 19.53 12.43 84.42
N PRO A 4 20.13 11.44 83.72
CA PRO A 4 20.86 11.60 82.45
C PRO A 4 20.14 11.02 81.22
N LYS A 5 20.73 11.13 80.01
CA LYS A 5 20.69 10.04 79.00
C LYS A 5 21.70 10.23 77.84
N PRO A 6 22.17 9.11 77.24
CA PRO A 6 23.21 9.07 76.20
C PRO A 6 22.62 9.14 74.79
N GLN A 7 23.42 9.60 73.81
CA GLN A 7 23.07 9.65 72.40
C GLN A 7 23.40 8.32 71.71
N THR A 8 22.37 7.68 71.15
CA THR A 8 22.44 6.47 70.33
C THR A 8 22.48 6.87 68.84
N GLN A 9 23.43 6.29 68.11
CA GLN A 9 23.53 6.37 66.64
C GLN A 9 22.32 5.72 65.97
N THR A 10 21.73 6.39 64.97
CA THR A 10 20.73 5.82 64.06
C THR A 10 21.30 5.70 62.65
N ASN A 11 21.45 4.46 62.21
CA ASN A 11 21.79 4.06 60.84
C ASN A 11 20.55 4.27 59.94
N PRO A 12 20.66 4.77 58.70
CA PRO A 12 19.52 4.88 57.80
C PRO A 12 19.20 3.55 57.10
N THR A 13 17.93 3.16 57.16
CA THR A 13 17.33 1.99 56.51
C THR A 13 17.35 2.14 54.97
N PRO A 14 17.71 1.11 54.18
CA PRO A 14 17.58 1.17 52.73
C PRO A 14 16.10 1.02 52.32
N SER A 15 15.59 1.99 51.56
CA SER A 15 14.27 1.91 50.93
C SER A 15 14.27 0.83 49.84
N PRO A 16 13.22 0.01 49.70
CA PRO A 16 13.16 -0.99 48.65
C PRO A 16 12.92 -0.30 47.30
N SER A 17 13.94 -0.32 46.45
CA SER A 17 13.85 0.08 45.06
C SER A 17 12.89 -0.85 44.31
N SER A 18 11.73 -0.31 43.94
CA SER A 18 10.77 -0.92 43.01
C SER A 18 11.35 -0.98 41.60
N ARG A 19 12.13 -2.03 41.32
CA ARG A 19 12.66 -2.34 39.99
C ARG A 19 12.31 -3.78 39.63
N SER A 20 11.11 -4.03 39.09
CA SER A 20 10.81 -5.35 38.47
C SER A 20 9.50 -5.48 37.67
N SER A 21 8.77 -4.41 37.34
CA SER A 21 7.51 -4.55 36.59
C SER A 21 7.62 -4.39 35.07
N SER A 22 8.73 -3.86 34.54
CA SER A 22 8.87 -3.58 33.10
C SER A 22 9.40 -4.75 32.26
N SER A 23 10.18 -5.66 32.83
CA SER A 23 10.75 -6.80 32.10
C SER A 23 9.70 -7.85 31.77
N SER A 24 8.77 -8.10 32.69
CA SER A 24 7.76 -9.17 32.56
C SER A 24 6.68 -8.83 31.53
N SER A 25 6.25 -7.57 31.46
CA SER A 25 5.28 -7.10 30.46
C SER A 25 5.87 -7.11 29.05
N SER A 26 7.14 -6.71 28.89
CA SER A 26 7.82 -6.71 27.58
C SER A 26 7.99 -8.11 27.00
N LEU A 27 8.24 -9.12 27.82
CA LEU A 27 8.33 -10.52 27.38
C LEU A 27 6.97 -11.06 26.95
N SER A 28 5.90 -10.70 27.69
CA SER A 28 4.54 -11.10 27.36
C SER A 28 4.07 -10.51 26.02
N SER A 29 4.33 -9.22 25.76
CA SER A 29 4.01 -8.57 24.47
C SER A 29 4.80 -9.17 23.30
N HIS A 30 6.08 -9.49 23.50
CA HIS A 30 6.88 -10.15 22.48
C HIS A 30 6.33 -11.55 22.14
N LEU A 31 5.94 -12.33 23.15
CA LEU A 31 5.33 -13.65 22.93
C LEU A 31 4.03 -13.54 22.14
N ALA A 32 3.15 -12.58 22.49
CA ALA A 32 1.92 -12.32 21.76
C ALA A 32 2.17 -11.97 20.28
N MET A 33 3.21 -11.18 19.99
CA MET A 33 3.61 -10.85 18.63
C MET A 33 4.10 -12.08 17.84
N VAL A 34 4.87 -12.96 18.49
CA VAL A 34 5.33 -14.22 17.88
C VAL A 34 4.16 -15.15 17.58
N GLU A 35 3.22 -15.30 18.51
CA GLU A 35 2.01 -16.11 18.32
C GLU A 35 1.13 -15.56 17.19
N LEU A 36 0.96 -14.24 17.13
CA LEU A 36 0.22 -13.59 16.06
C LEU A 36 0.91 -13.82 14.70
N LYS A 37 2.23 -13.67 14.64
CA LYS A 37 3.01 -13.97 13.43
C LYS A 37 2.80 -15.41 12.98
N GLN A 38 2.90 -16.35 13.92
CA GLN A 38 2.74 -17.78 13.61
C GLN A 38 1.33 -18.07 13.09
N ARG A 39 0.31 -17.47 13.68
CA ARG A 39 -1.09 -17.58 13.21
C ARG A 39 -1.24 -17.08 11.78
N ILE A 40 -0.70 -15.89 11.48
CA ILE A 40 -0.71 -15.30 10.14
C ILE A 40 -0.04 -16.25 9.13
N LEU A 41 1.16 -16.75 9.43
CA LEU A 41 1.90 -17.64 8.54
C LEU A 41 1.16 -18.96 8.30
N THR A 42 0.53 -19.52 9.34
CA THR A 42 -0.30 -20.71 9.20
C THR A 42 -1.49 -20.45 8.28
N SER A 43 -2.20 -19.33 8.41
CA SER A 43 -3.30 -19.00 7.48
C SER A 43 -2.80 -18.74 6.06
N LEU A 44 -1.65 -18.06 5.89
CA LEU A 44 -1.05 -17.84 4.57
C LEU A 44 -0.71 -19.15 3.86
N SER A 45 -0.18 -20.16 4.57
CA SER A 45 0.10 -21.48 3.97
C SER A 45 -1.14 -22.19 3.43
N LYS A 46 -2.31 -21.95 4.04
CA LYS A 46 -3.60 -22.52 3.65
C LYS A 46 -4.21 -21.85 2.41
N LEU A 47 -3.77 -20.63 2.04
CA LEU A 47 -4.21 -19.99 0.78
C LEU A 47 -3.88 -20.84 -0.46
N SER A 48 -2.91 -21.73 -0.34
CA SER A 48 -2.41 -22.53 -1.43
C SER A 48 -3.21 -23.83 -1.67
N ASP A 49 -4.17 -24.12 -0.80
CA ASP A 49 -5.00 -25.33 -0.78
C ASP A 49 -6.46 -24.93 -1.02
N ARG A 50 -7.10 -25.56 -2.01
CA ARG A 50 -8.43 -25.18 -2.48
C ARG A 50 -9.51 -25.35 -1.40
N ASP A 51 -9.43 -26.41 -0.61
CA ASP A 51 -10.50 -26.76 0.32
C ASP A 51 -10.43 -25.91 1.60
N THR A 52 -9.24 -25.37 1.90
CA THR A 52 -9.01 -24.46 3.04
C THR A 52 -8.87 -22.98 2.65
N HIS A 53 -8.85 -22.65 1.36
CA HIS A 53 -8.62 -21.30 0.83
C HIS A 53 -9.59 -20.26 1.40
N GLN A 54 -10.89 -20.50 1.31
CA GLN A 54 -11.90 -19.52 1.74
C GLN A 54 -11.83 -19.22 3.23
N ILE A 55 -11.61 -20.26 4.06
CA ILE A 55 -11.45 -20.13 5.51
C ILE A 55 -10.18 -19.33 5.81
N ALA A 56 -9.09 -19.61 5.09
CA ALA A 56 -7.82 -18.91 5.27
C ALA A 56 -7.93 -17.41 4.94
N VAL A 57 -8.63 -17.05 3.87
CA VAL A 57 -8.90 -15.64 3.52
C VAL A 57 -9.71 -14.96 4.61
N GLU A 58 -10.80 -15.56 5.06
CA GLU A 58 -11.67 -15.00 6.11
C GLU A 58 -10.92 -14.82 7.45
N ASP A 59 -10.11 -15.80 7.83
CA ASP A 59 -9.28 -15.73 9.04
C ASP A 59 -8.23 -14.62 8.94
N LEU A 60 -7.62 -14.43 7.77
CA LEU A 60 -6.66 -13.35 7.53
C LEU A 60 -7.33 -11.98 7.56
N GLU A 61 -8.51 -11.83 6.95
CA GLU A 61 -9.27 -10.57 6.98
C GLU A 61 -9.69 -10.21 8.41
N LYS A 62 -10.20 -11.17 9.19
CA LYS A 62 -10.49 -10.97 10.62
C LYS A 62 -9.26 -10.60 11.42
N THR A 63 -8.14 -11.28 11.16
CA THR A 63 -6.86 -10.98 11.80
C THR A 63 -6.44 -9.55 11.48
N ILE A 64 -6.48 -9.16 10.20
CA ILE A 64 -6.16 -7.81 9.73
C ILE A 64 -7.04 -6.78 10.43
N ALA A 65 -8.36 -6.97 10.49
CA ALA A 65 -9.26 -6.04 11.14
C ALA A 65 -8.95 -5.82 12.63
N ALA A 66 -8.43 -6.84 13.32
CA ALA A 66 -8.09 -6.79 14.75
C ALA A 66 -6.62 -6.40 15.03
N LEU A 67 -5.81 -6.08 14.01
CA LEU A 67 -4.40 -5.73 14.21
C LEU A 67 -4.25 -4.43 14.98
N SER A 68 -3.25 -4.40 15.86
CA SER A 68 -2.75 -3.16 16.44
C SER A 68 -1.77 -2.46 15.48
N PRO A 69 -1.64 -1.11 15.53
CA PRO A 69 -0.78 -0.36 14.62
C PRO A 69 0.70 -0.78 14.61
N ASP A 70 1.22 -1.23 15.75
CA ASP A 70 2.59 -1.76 15.92
C ASP A 70 2.82 -3.10 15.21
N ALA A 71 1.76 -3.86 14.94
CA ALA A 71 1.81 -5.12 14.21
C ALA A 71 1.81 -4.95 12.67
N ILE A 72 1.53 -3.74 12.17
CA ILE A 72 1.42 -3.46 10.72
C ILE A 72 2.70 -3.80 9.95
N PRO A 73 3.91 -3.42 10.37
CA PRO A 73 5.13 -3.80 9.68
C PRO A 73 5.31 -5.33 9.57
N MET A 74 4.86 -6.08 10.58
CA MET A 74 4.98 -7.54 10.62
C MET A 74 4.07 -8.21 9.59
N ILE A 75 2.77 -7.85 9.55
CA ILE A 75 1.85 -8.42 8.55
C ILE A 75 2.29 -8.05 7.13
N LEU A 76 2.74 -6.81 6.91
CA LEU A 76 3.22 -6.37 5.59
C LEU A 76 4.41 -7.20 5.12
N ASN A 77 5.38 -7.50 5.99
CA ASN A 77 6.50 -8.36 5.63
C ASN A 77 6.04 -9.79 5.30
N CYS A 78 5.12 -10.37 6.09
CA CYS A 78 4.57 -11.70 5.79
C CYS A 78 3.85 -11.74 4.43
N LEU A 79 3.10 -10.67 4.10
CA LEU A 79 2.41 -10.54 2.82
C LEU A 79 3.38 -10.31 1.65
N TYR A 80 4.48 -9.59 1.86
CA TYR A 80 5.51 -9.44 0.83
C TYR A 80 6.17 -10.78 0.48
N ASP A 81 6.41 -11.63 1.49
CA ASP A 81 6.96 -12.97 1.29
C ASP A 81 5.93 -13.85 0.54
N ALA A 82 4.66 -13.84 0.97
CA ALA A 82 3.58 -14.57 0.29
C ALA A 82 3.35 -14.10 -1.16
N ALA A 83 3.55 -12.81 -1.45
CA ALA A 83 3.48 -12.27 -2.81
C ALA A 83 4.63 -12.73 -3.74
N THR A 84 5.59 -13.48 -3.21
CA THR A 84 6.66 -14.14 -3.99
C THR A 84 6.49 -15.66 -4.10
N ASP A 85 5.43 -16.22 -3.53
CA ASP A 85 5.13 -17.66 -3.57
C ASP A 85 5.07 -18.17 -5.03
N PRO A 86 5.56 -19.37 -5.35
CA PRO A 86 5.51 -19.89 -6.72
C PRO A 86 4.09 -20.02 -7.29
N LYS A 87 3.06 -20.18 -6.46
CA LYS A 87 1.66 -20.33 -6.88
C LYS A 87 1.02 -18.96 -7.15
N PRO A 88 0.54 -18.69 -8.39
CA PRO A 88 -0.08 -17.40 -8.72
C PRO A 88 -1.31 -17.05 -7.86
N ALA A 89 -2.07 -18.05 -7.40
CA ALA A 89 -3.21 -17.85 -6.51
C ALA A 89 -2.81 -17.16 -5.20
N VAL A 90 -1.75 -17.65 -4.55
CA VAL A 90 -1.24 -17.08 -3.29
C VAL A 90 -0.72 -15.66 -3.51
N LYS A 91 -0.01 -15.41 -4.63
CA LYS A 91 0.45 -14.05 -4.98
C LYS A 91 -0.71 -13.06 -5.11
N ARG A 92 -1.79 -13.47 -5.77
CA ARG A 92 -2.99 -12.64 -5.97
C ARG A 92 -3.67 -12.31 -4.65
N ASP A 93 -3.81 -13.30 -3.76
CA ASP A 93 -4.43 -13.08 -2.46
C ASP A 93 -3.54 -12.24 -1.55
N ALA A 94 -2.21 -12.42 -1.59
CA ALA A 94 -1.28 -11.54 -0.88
C ALA A 94 -1.41 -10.07 -1.32
N LEU A 95 -1.55 -9.81 -2.63
CA LEU A 95 -1.78 -8.46 -3.16
C LEU A 95 -3.13 -7.86 -2.70
N ARG A 96 -4.18 -8.68 -2.63
CA ARG A 96 -5.50 -8.27 -2.12
C ARG A 96 -5.45 -7.97 -0.62
N LEU A 97 -4.76 -8.81 0.15
CA LEU A 97 -4.59 -8.62 1.59
C LEU A 97 -3.74 -7.37 1.91
N LEU A 98 -2.76 -7.01 1.05
CA LEU A 98 -2.06 -5.72 1.18
C LEU A 98 -3.01 -4.52 1.08
N ALA A 99 -3.99 -4.58 0.17
CA ALA A 99 -5.03 -3.56 0.07
C ALA A 99 -5.94 -3.59 1.31
N ALA A 100 -6.31 -4.78 1.81
CA ALA A 100 -7.12 -4.93 3.02
C ALA A 100 -6.44 -4.33 4.26
N VAL A 101 -5.12 -4.52 4.42
CA VAL A 101 -4.34 -3.88 5.50
C VAL A 101 -4.42 -2.35 5.40
N CYS A 102 -4.27 -1.79 4.20
CA CYS A 102 -4.36 -0.34 4.00
C CYS A 102 -5.78 0.21 4.22
N ALA A 103 -6.81 -0.57 3.90
CA ALA A 103 -8.20 -0.18 4.12
C ALA A 103 -8.56 -0.20 5.63
N ALA A 104 -8.11 -1.23 6.36
CA ALA A 104 -8.39 -1.37 7.78
C ALA A 104 -7.54 -0.41 8.66
N HIS A 105 -6.32 -0.09 8.24
CA HIS A 105 -5.32 0.64 9.04
C HIS A 105 -4.67 1.78 8.27
N ALA A 106 -5.47 2.65 7.66
CA ALA A 106 -4.98 3.67 6.72
C ALA A 106 -3.86 4.55 7.29
N ASP A 107 -4.03 5.07 8.51
CA ASP A 107 -3.04 5.98 9.12
C ASP A 107 -1.71 5.26 9.41
N ALA A 108 -1.77 4.06 9.99
CA ALA A 108 -0.58 3.28 10.31
C ALA A 108 0.11 2.75 9.03
N ALA A 109 -0.65 2.37 8.01
CA ALA A 109 -0.14 1.86 6.75
C ALA A 109 0.42 2.98 5.84
N ALA A 110 -0.01 4.24 6.02
CA ALA A 110 0.48 5.38 5.24
C ALA A 110 2.02 5.53 5.30
N ALA A 111 2.62 5.26 6.47
CA ALA A 111 4.08 5.29 6.66
C ALA A 111 4.83 4.24 5.81
N HIS A 112 4.12 3.20 5.33
CA HIS A 112 4.66 2.11 4.54
C HIS A 112 4.25 2.17 3.07
N LEU A 113 3.43 3.16 2.67
CA LEU A 113 2.79 3.23 1.35
C LEU A 113 3.81 3.19 0.20
N THR A 114 4.93 3.89 0.32
CA THR A 114 6.01 3.86 -0.70
C THR A 114 6.53 2.44 -0.95
N LYS A 115 6.73 1.66 0.12
CA LYS A 115 7.21 0.27 0.03
C LYS A 115 6.12 -0.65 -0.54
N ILE A 116 4.87 -0.46 -0.13
CA ILE A 116 3.72 -1.22 -0.63
C ILE A 116 3.58 -1.02 -2.14
N ILE A 117 3.51 0.23 -2.61
CA ILE A 117 3.38 0.54 -4.04
C ILE A 117 4.59 -0.01 -4.81
N GLY A 118 5.81 0.18 -4.33
CA GLY A 118 7.00 -0.37 -4.98
C GLY A 118 6.95 -1.90 -5.10
N HIS A 119 6.39 -2.59 -4.09
CA HIS A 119 6.19 -4.04 -4.15
C HIS A 119 5.14 -4.43 -5.20
N VAL A 120 3.99 -3.74 -5.24
CA VAL A 120 2.91 -3.99 -6.21
C VAL A 120 3.40 -3.75 -7.64
N VAL A 121 4.09 -2.64 -7.89
CA VAL A 121 4.63 -2.32 -9.23
C VAL A 121 5.67 -3.35 -9.67
N ARG A 122 6.49 -3.90 -8.76
CA ARG A 122 7.43 -4.98 -9.08
C ARG A 122 6.72 -6.24 -9.57
N ARG A 123 5.49 -6.51 -9.11
CA ARG A 123 4.67 -7.65 -9.54
C ARG A 123 4.07 -7.47 -10.94
N LEU A 124 4.17 -6.30 -11.57
CA LEU A 124 3.83 -6.14 -12.99
C LEU A 124 4.75 -6.94 -13.93
N LYS A 125 5.91 -7.37 -13.43
CA LYS A 125 6.84 -8.28 -14.13
C LYS A 125 6.48 -9.76 -13.97
N ASP A 126 5.38 -10.09 -13.27
CA ASP A 126 4.96 -11.48 -13.10
C ASP A 126 4.49 -12.08 -14.43
N ALA A 127 4.79 -13.36 -14.64
CA ALA A 127 4.41 -14.08 -15.84
C ALA A 127 2.88 -14.25 -15.92
N ASP A 128 2.24 -14.45 -14.77
CA ASP A 128 0.79 -14.65 -14.68
C ASP A 128 0.02 -13.33 -14.86
N SER A 129 -0.92 -13.31 -15.82
CA SER A 129 -1.72 -12.12 -16.09
C SER A 129 -2.69 -11.78 -14.96
N ALA A 130 -3.22 -12.78 -14.26
CA ALA A 130 -4.15 -12.56 -13.15
C ALA A 130 -3.44 -11.96 -11.92
N VAL A 131 -2.13 -12.18 -11.75
CA VAL A 131 -1.29 -11.43 -10.79
C VAL A 131 -1.15 -9.97 -11.20
N ARG A 132 -0.94 -9.68 -12.48
CA ARG A 132 -0.91 -8.29 -12.99
C ARG A 132 -2.27 -7.59 -12.86
N ASP A 133 -3.37 -8.31 -13.04
CA ASP A 133 -4.72 -7.81 -12.77
C ASP A 133 -4.93 -7.52 -11.28
N ALA A 134 -4.47 -8.40 -10.40
CA ALA A 134 -4.50 -8.14 -8.96
C ALA A 134 -3.69 -6.88 -8.59
N CYS A 135 -2.57 -6.61 -9.27
CA CYS A 135 -1.82 -5.36 -9.08
C CYS A 135 -2.66 -4.13 -9.44
N ARG A 136 -3.40 -4.16 -10.56
CA ARG A 136 -4.33 -3.09 -10.94
C ARG A 136 -5.37 -2.85 -9.86
N ASP A 137 -6.00 -3.92 -9.38
CA ASP A 137 -7.07 -3.82 -8.38
C ASP A 137 -6.53 -3.29 -7.05
N THR A 138 -5.35 -3.77 -6.61
CA THR A 138 -4.65 -3.25 -5.42
C THR A 138 -4.30 -1.77 -5.58
N VAL A 139 -3.74 -1.34 -6.71
CA VAL A 139 -3.45 0.09 -6.97
C VAL A 139 -4.71 0.93 -6.91
N GLY A 140 -5.82 0.46 -7.48
CA GLY A 140 -7.12 1.12 -7.40
C GLY A 140 -7.61 1.29 -5.96
N ALA A 141 -7.55 0.22 -5.16
CA ALA A 141 -7.94 0.26 -3.75
C ALA A 141 -7.07 1.24 -2.94
N LEU A 142 -5.74 1.22 -3.14
CA LEU A 142 -4.83 2.16 -2.49
C LEU A 142 -5.10 3.61 -2.93
N ALA A 143 -5.37 3.84 -4.21
CA ALA A 143 -5.72 5.17 -4.72
C ALA A 143 -7.04 5.67 -4.11
N ALA A 144 -8.07 4.82 -4.05
CA ALA A 144 -9.33 5.13 -3.39
C ALA A 144 -9.18 5.41 -1.89
N GLN A 145 -8.14 4.86 -1.25
CA GLN A 145 -7.89 5.09 0.17
C GLN A 145 -7.10 6.38 0.43
N TYR A 146 -6.02 6.61 -0.33
CA TYR A 146 -5.02 7.64 -0.01
C TYR A 146 -5.06 8.89 -0.90
N LEU A 147 -5.78 8.85 -2.03
CA LEU A 147 -5.87 9.99 -2.95
C LEU A 147 -7.19 10.76 -2.86
N LYS A 148 -8.10 10.34 -1.97
CA LYS A 148 -9.29 11.13 -1.61
C LYS A 148 -8.83 12.37 -0.85
N GLY A 149 -9.08 13.56 -1.40
CA GLY A 149 -8.69 14.81 -0.77
C GLY A 149 -9.53 15.09 0.48
N ASP A 150 -8.91 15.03 1.66
CA ASP A 150 -9.48 15.64 2.87
C ASP A 150 -8.95 17.08 2.97
N GLY A 151 -9.62 18.03 2.31
CA GLY A 151 -9.65 19.49 2.54
C GLY A 151 -8.37 20.33 2.73
N GLY A 152 -7.19 19.73 2.91
CA GLY A 152 -5.92 20.38 3.25
C GLY A 152 -4.96 20.32 2.06
N GLY A 153 -5.07 21.31 1.18
CA GLY A 153 -4.48 21.36 -0.16
C GLY A 153 -2.95 21.32 -0.33
N GLY A 154 -2.17 20.85 0.66
CA GLY A 154 -0.70 20.78 0.57
C GLY A 154 -0.12 19.39 0.28
N GLY A 155 -0.77 18.31 0.74
CA GLY A 155 -0.13 16.98 0.80
C GLY A 155 -0.46 16.02 -0.34
N VAL A 156 -1.64 16.13 -0.93
CA VAL A 156 -2.16 15.10 -1.87
C VAL A 156 -1.31 15.00 -3.14
N GLY A 157 -0.75 16.10 -3.63
CA GLY A 157 0.18 16.09 -4.77
C GLY A 157 1.43 15.24 -4.51
N THR A 158 1.93 15.24 -3.27
CA THR A 158 3.06 14.39 -2.85
C THR A 158 2.66 12.92 -2.81
N VAL A 159 1.45 12.61 -2.34
CA VAL A 159 0.93 11.24 -2.28
C VAL A 159 0.69 10.68 -3.68
N VAL A 160 0.10 11.45 -4.61
CA VAL A 160 -0.04 11.06 -6.03
C VAL A 160 1.33 10.72 -6.63
N GLY A 161 2.38 11.46 -6.27
CA GLY A 161 3.76 11.19 -6.68
C GLY A 161 4.26 9.80 -6.30
N LEU A 162 3.84 9.26 -5.15
CA LEU A 162 4.22 7.91 -4.68
C LEU A 162 3.71 6.80 -5.61
N PHE A 163 2.56 7.01 -6.25
CA PHE A 163 2.00 6.08 -7.24
C PHE A 163 2.57 6.34 -8.63
N VAL A 164 2.54 7.61 -9.04
CA VAL A 164 2.86 8.03 -10.41
C VAL A 164 4.30 7.72 -10.78
N LYS A 165 5.25 7.99 -9.89
CA LYS A 165 6.67 7.79 -10.18
C LYS A 165 6.99 6.33 -10.56
N PRO A 166 6.73 5.31 -9.70
CA PRO A 166 7.05 3.93 -10.04
C PRO A 166 6.25 3.39 -11.23
N LEU A 167 5.01 3.84 -11.45
CA LEU A 167 4.23 3.46 -12.63
C LEU A 167 4.84 4.00 -13.93
N PHE A 168 5.34 5.23 -13.94
CA PHE A 168 6.06 5.77 -15.10
C PHE A 168 7.39 5.08 -15.34
N GLU A 169 8.12 4.74 -14.29
CA GLU A 169 9.36 3.96 -14.41
C GLU A 169 9.06 2.59 -15.05
N ALA A 170 8.01 1.90 -14.61
CA ALA A 170 7.56 0.64 -15.21
C ALA A 170 7.10 0.79 -16.67
N MET A 171 6.48 1.91 -17.05
CA MET A 171 6.15 2.22 -18.45
C MET A 171 7.38 2.52 -19.32
N GLY A 172 8.54 2.81 -18.73
CA GLY A 172 9.80 2.99 -19.46
C GLY A 172 10.57 1.70 -19.74
N GLU A 173 10.17 0.58 -19.13
CA GLU A 173 10.82 -0.73 -19.30
C GLU A 173 10.69 -1.25 -20.72
N GLN A 174 11.70 -1.97 -21.22
CA GLN A 174 11.68 -2.62 -22.55
C GLN A 174 10.87 -3.93 -22.53
N ASN A 175 9.67 -3.91 -21.93
CA ASN A 175 8.79 -5.06 -21.81
C ASN A 175 7.33 -4.63 -22.00
N LYS A 176 6.73 -5.02 -23.13
CA LYS A 176 5.35 -4.66 -23.48
C LYS A 176 4.33 -5.05 -22.41
N GLY A 177 4.51 -6.20 -21.75
CA GLY A 177 3.61 -6.67 -20.68
C GLY A 177 3.66 -5.78 -19.44
N VAL A 178 4.86 -5.37 -19.04
CA VAL A 178 5.08 -4.45 -17.90
C VAL A 178 4.55 -3.06 -18.23
N GLN A 179 4.82 -2.55 -19.43
CA GLN A 179 4.29 -1.28 -19.92
C GLN A 179 2.76 -1.26 -19.90
N ALA A 180 2.12 -2.31 -20.43
CA ALA A 180 0.67 -2.43 -20.45
C ALA A 180 0.10 -2.51 -19.03
N GLY A 181 0.69 -3.33 -18.16
CA GLY A 181 0.26 -3.46 -16.77
C GLY A 181 0.36 -2.14 -16.01
N ALA A 182 1.45 -1.39 -16.19
CA ALA A 182 1.64 -0.10 -15.55
C ALA A 182 0.65 0.96 -16.05
N ALA A 183 0.38 1.00 -17.36
CA ALA A 183 -0.62 1.90 -17.93
C ALA A 183 -2.03 1.61 -17.41
N VAL A 184 -2.42 0.33 -17.34
CA VAL A 184 -3.73 -0.07 -16.80
C VAL A 184 -3.83 0.21 -15.29
N CYS A 185 -2.76 0.01 -14.51
CA CYS A 185 -2.72 0.41 -13.10
C CYS A 185 -2.86 1.93 -12.93
N MET A 186 -2.23 2.72 -13.82
CA MET A 186 -2.37 4.17 -13.81
C MET A 186 -3.80 4.61 -14.14
N ALA A 187 -4.45 3.98 -15.12
CA ALA A 187 -5.85 4.26 -15.43
C ALA A 187 -6.74 3.99 -14.21
N LYS A 188 -6.56 2.82 -13.57
CA LYS A 188 -7.32 2.45 -12.38
C LYS A 188 -7.08 3.38 -11.20
N MET A 189 -5.84 3.85 -11.01
CA MET A 189 -5.49 4.85 -10.00
C MET A 189 -6.28 6.15 -10.21
N VAL A 190 -6.32 6.68 -11.45
CA VAL A 190 -7.05 7.92 -11.75
C VAL A 190 -8.56 7.73 -11.57
N GLU A 191 -9.10 6.61 -12.06
CA GLU A 191 -10.51 6.24 -11.92
C GLU A 191 -10.94 6.20 -10.44
N CYS A 192 -10.18 5.49 -9.60
CA CYS A 192 -10.50 5.29 -8.19
C CYS A 192 -10.26 6.54 -7.32
N ALA A 193 -9.31 7.41 -7.71
CA ALA A 193 -9.08 8.67 -7.01
C ALA A 193 -10.20 9.70 -7.23
N GLY A 194 -10.90 9.64 -8.37
CA GLY A 194 -11.99 10.58 -8.72
C GLY A 194 -13.39 10.18 -8.24
N GLY A 195 -13.58 8.96 -7.74
CA GLY A 195 -14.90 8.37 -7.51
C GLY A 195 -15.68 8.83 -6.28
N GLY A 196 -15.14 9.70 -5.41
CA GLY A 196 -15.81 10.03 -4.15
C GLY A 196 -15.39 11.30 -3.41
N GLY A 197 -14.62 12.19 -4.03
CA GLY A 197 -14.14 13.44 -3.40
C GLY A 197 -13.53 14.42 -4.41
N GLU A 198 -12.96 15.53 -3.95
CA GLU A 198 -12.19 16.42 -4.81
C GLU A 198 -10.91 15.70 -5.24
N ALA A 199 -10.87 15.28 -6.51
CA ALA A 199 -9.71 14.64 -7.10
C ALA A 199 -8.50 15.61 -7.07
N PRO A 200 -7.26 15.10 -7.03
CA PRO A 200 -6.06 15.95 -7.09
C PRO A 200 -5.82 16.48 -8.51
N VAL A 201 -6.72 17.34 -8.99
CA VAL A 201 -6.76 17.89 -10.35
C VAL A 201 -5.39 18.43 -10.77
N PRO A 202 -4.66 19.26 -9.98
CA PRO A 202 -3.37 19.78 -10.40
C PRO A 202 -2.29 18.70 -10.62
N ALA A 203 -2.35 17.60 -9.86
CA ALA A 203 -1.42 16.49 -10.03
C ALA A 203 -1.75 15.69 -11.29
N PHE A 204 -3.03 15.49 -11.59
CA PHE A 204 -3.49 14.80 -12.80
C PHE A 204 -3.27 15.62 -14.08
N GLN A 205 -3.39 16.95 -14.04
CA GLN A 205 -3.01 17.83 -15.16
C GLN A 205 -1.55 17.60 -15.60
N LYS A 206 -0.64 17.40 -14.64
CA LYS A 206 0.78 17.13 -14.91
C LYS A 206 1.03 15.76 -15.55
N LEU A 207 0.05 14.86 -15.56
CA LEU A 207 0.14 13.57 -16.24
C LEU A 207 -0.08 13.71 -17.74
N CYS A 208 -0.98 14.60 -18.18
CA CYS A 208 -1.34 14.80 -19.59
C CYS A 208 -0.13 14.94 -20.54
N PRO A 209 0.81 15.89 -20.33
CA PRO A 209 1.96 16.03 -21.24
C PRO A 209 2.89 14.81 -21.22
N ARG A 210 2.98 14.10 -20.09
CA ARG A 210 3.78 12.88 -19.96
C ARG A 210 3.16 11.71 -20.74
N ILE A 211 1.83 11.60 -20.70
CA ILE A 211 1.07 10.62 -21.48
C ILE A 211 1.21 10.91 -22.99
N CYS A 212 1.06 12.18 -23.42
CA CYS A 212 1.33 12.59 -24.80
C CYS A 212 2.74 12.19 -25.26
N LYS A 213 3.75 12.37 -24.42
CA LYS A 213 5.13 11.98 -24.71
C LYS A 213 5.28 10.46 -24.87
N LEU A 214 4.60 9.66 -24.04
CA LEU A 214 4.64 8.20 -24.16
C LEU A 214 3.98 7.70 -25.45
N LEU A 215 2.84 8.27 -25.85
CA LEU A 215 2.14 7.88 -27.09
C LEU A 215 3.02 8.08 -28.35
N ASN A 216 3.85 9.12 -28.34
CA ASN A 216 4.79 9.43 -29.41
C ASN A 216 6.10 8.65 -29.32
N SER A 217 6.39 8.01 -28.19
CA SER A 217 7.65 7.31 -27.97
C SER A 217 7.69 6.00 -28.76
N PRO A 218 8.70 5.74 -29.61
CA PRO A 218 8.85 4.44 -30.27
C PRO A 218 9.18 3.32 -29.27
N ASN A 219 9.74 3.68 -28.10
CA ASN A 219 10.09 2.74 -27.04
C ASN A 219 8.86 2.27 -26.24
N PHE A 220 7.71 2.93 -26.40
CA PHE A 220 6.47 2.52 -25.75
C PHE A 220 5.65 1.64 -26.71
N MET A 221 5.72 0.33 -26.48
CA MET A 221 5.13 -0.71 -27.32
C MET A 221 3.64 -0.93 -27.00
N ALA A 222 3.20 -0.60 -25.79
CA ALA A 222 1.85 -0.86 -25.30
C ALA A 222 0.87 0.30 -25.56
N LYS A 223 0.92 0.94 -26.73
CA LYS A 223 0.17 2.19 -27.05
C LYS A 223 -1.32 2.13 -26.70
N ALA A 224 -2.00 1.03 -27.05
CA ALA A 224 -3.41 0.83 -26.73
C ALA A 224 -3.73 0.83 -25.23
N ALA A 225 -2.78 0.39 -24.38
CA ALA A 225 -2.98 0.31 -22.93
C ALA A 225 -2.97 1.69 -22.24
N ILE A 226 -2.52 2.75 -22.94
CA ILE A 226 -2.59 4.14 -22.44
C ILE A 226 -3.99 4.73 -22.62
N LEU A 227 -4.78 4.28 -23.59
CA LEU A 227 -6.09 4.87 -23.90
C LEU A 227 -7.04 4.91 -22.69
N PRO A 228 -7.12 3.87 -21.85
CA PRO A 228 -7.89 3.94 -20.61
C PRO A 228 -7.44 5.06 -19.68
N VAL A 229 -6.15 5.40 -19.62
CA VAL A 229 -5.64 6.51 -18.79
C VAL A 229 -6.21 7.84 -19.28
N VAL A 230 -6.26 8.04 -20.60
CA VAL A 230 -6.84 9.24 -21.21
C VAL A 230 -8.33 9.33 -20.90
N SER A 231 -9.05 8.21 -21.03
CA SER A 231 -10.47 8.12 -20.68
C SER A 231 -10.69 8.47 -19.20
N SER A 232 -9.94 7.87 -18.28
CA SER A 232 -10.05 8.16 -16.84
C SER A 232 -9.72 9.62 -16.51
N LEU A 233 -8.68 10.20 -17.12
CA LEU A 233 -8.36 11.62 -16.95
C LEU A 233 -9.49 12.52 -17.47
N SER A 234 -10.12 12.18 -18.59
CA SER A 234 -11.25 12.94 -19.11
C SER A 234 -12.49 12.94 -18.21
N GLN A 235 -12.61 11.97 -17.29
CA GLN A 235 -13.74 11.88 -16.37
C GLN A 235 -13.51 12.67 -15.07
N VAL A 236 -12.27 13.08 -14.77
CA VAL A 236 -11.98 13.90 -13.59
C VAL A 236 -12.52 15.33 -13.82
N ARG A 237 -13.58 15.68 -13.09
CA ARG A 237 -14.18 17.02 -13.14
C ARG A 237 -13.10 18.08 -12.86
N GLY A 238 -12.96 19.06 -13.75
CA GLY A 238 -11.94 20.12 -13.66
C GLY A 238 -10.72 19.96 -14.57
N LEU A 239 -10.51 18.81 -15.22
CA LEU A 239 -9.44 18.62 -16.22
C LEU A 239 -9.83 19.09 -17.63
N HIS A 240 -11.10 19.41 -17.89
CA HIS A 240 -11.64 19.69 -19.22
C HIS A 240 -11.07 20.93 -19.93
N CYS A 241 -10.41 21.87 -19.25
CA CYS A 241 -10.02 23.14 -19.87
C CYS A 241 -8.56 23.28 -20.34
N CYS A 242 -7.60 22.39 -20.02
CA CYS A 242 -6.17 22.74 -20.22
C CYS A 242 -5.23 21.67 -20.84
N GLY A 243 -5.70 20.54 -21.40
CA GLY A 243 -4.73 19.62 -22.03
C GLY A 243 -5.23 18.29 -22.60
N LEU A 244 -6.51 17.95 -22.43
CA LEU A 244 -7.07 16.70 -22.97
C LEU A 244 -7.30 16.75 -24.49
N GLY A 245 -7.45 17.95 -25.08
CA GLY A 245 -7.65 18.12 -26.53
C GLY A 245 -6.48 17.57 -27.35
N GLU A 246 -5.24 17.87 -26.96
CA GLU A 246 -4.04 17.35 -27.65
C GLU A 246 -3.89 15.83 -27.48
N VAL A 247 -4.27 15.29 -26.31
CA VAL A 247 -4.25 13.84 -26.09
C VAL A 247 -5.30 13.16 -26.98
N GLY A 248 -6.52 13.72 -27.03
CA GLY A 248 -7.64 13.19 -27.81
C GLY A 248 -7.37 13.19 -29.32
N SER A 249 -6.85 14.30 -29.87
CA SER A 249 -6.47 14.37 -31.29
C SER A 249 -5.42 13.30 -31.65
N ARG A 250 -4.43 13.08 -30.79
CA ARG A 250 -3.38 12.07 -31.01
C ARG A 250 -3.86 10.64 -30.87
N VAL A 251 -4.83 10.39 -29.98
CA VAL A 251 -5.51 9.09 -29.91
C VAL A 251 -6.27 8.81 -31.21
N GLY A 252 -6.93 9.83 -31.77
CA GLY A 252 -7.61 9.73 -33.06
C GLY A 252 -6.68 9.46 -34.25
N GLU A 253 -5.42 9.91 -34.20
CA GLU A 253 -4.40 9.60 -35.22
C GLU A 253 -3.79 8.19 -35.07
N LEU A 254 -3.95 7.55 -33.91
CA LEU A 254 -3.40 6.21 -33.62
C LEU A 254 -4.40 5.07 -33.88
N MET A 255 -5.68 5.38 -34.06
CA MET A 255 -6.77 4.44 -34.37
C MET A 255 -7.01 4.34 -35.87
#